data_AF-A0A0U4B915-F1
#
_entry.id   AF-A0A0U4B915-F1
#
_cell.length_a   1.000
_cell.length_b   1.000
_cell.length_c   1.000
_cell.angle_alpha   90.00
_cell.angle_beta   90.00
_cell.angle_gamma   90.00
#
_symmetry.space_group_name_H-M   'P 1'
#
loop_
_entity.id
_entity.type
_entity.pdbx_description
1 polymer ?
#
loop_
_entity_poly.entity_id
_entity_poly.type
_entity_poly.pdbx_seq_one_letter_code
_entity_poly.pdbx_strand_id
1 'polypeptide(L)'
;MLQRELIRPIEITKPSLDEIVKETPAPAEHSDFEPSWLQKLKTVVKRIAGRDDVDEAALQVIAEKFEQQETIAKSALQNASKLQGERERLEDQVVELRKQLEAEQFERTLADLARRDAEKKTRSLERWRAERPDRFSYVEEAENSWESEPGSVTEIIERLTDRERFSYVLDYIELTDVSKAIDRADQIDAVDPNGTYAAAFWEYILVLRDYAVECLESNFSGNLHMYLGSSTVVGRKCPIQRHRPNESDSVQNNSRMRRERTFPVPTYVEASGKIFMAAHFAPTHRDQNAPRMYYYADLENTRKIYIGYIGTHLTNTRTN
;
A
#
# COMPACT_ATOMS: atom_id res chain seq x y z
N MET A 1 -13.17 57.24 -55.01
CA MET A 1 -12.71 58.04 -56.16
C MET A 1 -11.20 58.17 -56.01
N LEU A 2 -10.38 57.46 -56.82
CA LEU A 2 -9.77 57.92 -58.09
C LEU A 2 -8.91 59.18 -57.84
N GLN A 3 -7.60 59.22 -58.11
CA GLN A 3 -6.88 59.02 -59.39
C GLN A 3 -5.42 58.60 -59.03
N ARG A 4 -4.64 57.73 -59.68
CA ARG A 4 -4.31 57.42 -61.09
C ARG A 4 -3.83 58.61 -61.92
N GLU A 5 -2.53 58.89 -61.90
CA GLU A 5 -1.80 59.58 -62.98
C GLU A 5 -0.51 58.79 -63.27
N LEU A 6 -0.47 58.02 -64.37
CA LEU A 6 -0.10 58.39 -65.75
C LEU A 6 1.40 58.59 -65.96
N ILE A 7 2.00 57.52 -66.48
CA ILE A 7 3.34 57.43 -67.07
C ILE A 7 3.44 58.39 -68.27
N ARG A 8 4.55 59.14 -68.37
CA ARG A 8 5.03 59.73 -69.63
C ARG A 8 6.43 59.17 -69.97
N PRO A 9 6.69 58.85 -71.25
CA PRO A 9 7.88 58.13 -71.67
C PRO A 9 9.09 59.07 -71.80
N ILE A 10 10.28 58.58 -71.43
CA ILE A 10 11.54 59.25 -71.74
C ILE A 10 12.08 58.61 -73.02
N GLU A 11 12.25 59.45 -74.04
CA GLU A 11 12.86 59.13 -75.33
C GLU A 11 14.27 58.58 -75.15
N ILE A 12 14.52 57.40 -75.72
CA ILE A 12 15.86 56.85 -75.87
C ILE A 12 16.34 57.23 -77.27
N THR A 13 17.12 58.31 -77.36
CA THR A 13 17.91 58.65 -78.53
C THR A 13 18.97 57.56 -78.73
N LYS A 14 18.87 56.82 -79.84
CA LYS A 14 19.91 55.88 -80.28
C LYS A 14 21.09 56.66 -80.88
N PRO A 15 22.33 56.50 -80.38
CA PRO A 15 23.50 56.87 -81.14
C PRO A 15 23.81 55.79 -82.18
N SER A 16 24.32 56.27 -83.30
CA SER A 16 24.67 55.60 -84.56
C SER A 16 25.66 54.43 -84.42
N LEU A 17 25.56 53.49 -85.36
CA LEU A 17 26.25 52.18 -85.41
C LEU A 17 27.67 52.20 -86.00
N ASP A 18 28.27 53.37 -86.23
CA ASP A 18 29.57 53.48 -86.89
C ASP A 18 30.54 54.32 -86.06
N GLU A 19 31.11 53.76 -84.97
CA GLU A 19 32.41 54.20 -84.42
C GLU A 19 32.94 53.38 -83.23
N ILE A 20 32.92 52.03 -83.26
CA ILE A 20 33.76 51.25 -82.33
C ILE A 20 34.33 50.02 -83.04
N VAL A 21 35.34 50.24 -83.88
CA VAL A 21 36.27 49.17 -84.31
C VAL A 21 37.67 49.61 -83.93
N LYS A 22 38.14 49.11 -82.78
CA LYS A 22 39.51 48.61 -82.52
C LYS A 22 39.71 48.46 -81.02
N GLU A 23 39.63 47.21 -80.57
CA GLU A 23 40.71 46.51 -79.87
C GLU A 23 40.11 45.26 -79.22
N THR A 24 40.44 44.10 -79.77
CA THR A 24 40.20 42.82 -79.13
C THR A 24 41.43 42.50 -78.29
N PRO A 25 41.34 42.38 -76.95
CA PRO A 25 42.25 41.54 -76.20
C PRO A 25 41.69 40.12 -76.11
N ALA A 26 42.62 39.17 -76.09
CA ALA A 26 42.48 37.72 -76.08
C ALA A 26 41.63 37.17 -74.89
N PRO A 27 41.22 35.87 -74.91
CA PRO A 27 40.20 35.36 -74.00
C PRO A 27 40.73 35.28 -72.57
N ALA A 28 40.20 36.14 -71.68
CA ALA A 28 40.47 36.04 -70.26
C ALA A 28 39.61 34.92 -69.65
N GLU A 29 40.32 34.00 -69.01
CA GLU A 29 39.91 32.80 -68.31
C GLU A 29 38.63 32.97 -67.48
N HIS A 30 37.74 31.97 -67.56
CA HIS A 30 36.65 31.81 -66.60
C HIS A 30 37.27 31.67 -65.20
N SER A 31 37.23 32.75 -64.42
CA SER A 31 37.52 32.70 -62.99
C SER A 31 36.57 31.69 -62.35
N ASP A 32 37.14 30.58 -61.87
CA ASP A 32 36.49 29.57 -61.04
C ASP A 32 35.95 30.23 -59.78
N PHE A 33 34.73 30.74 -59.86
CA PHE A 33 33.99 31.21 -58.70
C PHE A 33 33.44 29.97 -57.99
N GLU A 34 34.29 29.26 -57.23
CA GLU A 34 33.80 28.20 -56.35
C GLU A 34 32.83 28.83 -55.33
N PRO A 35 31.54 28.46 -55.35
CA PRO A 35 30.59 29.02 -54.41
C PRO A 35 31.01 28.70 -52.97
N SER A 36 30.85 29.65 -52.05
CA SER A 36 31.22 29.47 -50.63
C SER A 36 30.61 28.21 -49.98
N TRP A 37 29.47 27.72 -50.49
CA TRP A 37 28.85 26.48 -50.04
C TRP A 37 29.62 25.22 -50.46
N LEU A 38 30.30 25.22 -51.61
CA LEU A 38 31.07 24.08 -52.12
C LEU A 38 32.34 23.85 -51.28
N GLN A 39 33.02 24.93 -50.88
CA GLN A 39 34.16 24.84 -49.95
C GLN A 39 33.74 24.33 -48.56
N LYS A 40 32.58 24.77 -48.06
CA LYS A 40 32.00 24.24 -46.82
C LYS A 40 31.67 22.75 -46.95
N LEU A 41 31.14 22.33 -48.10
CA LEU A 41 30.82 20.92 -48.37
C LEU A 41 32.08 20.05 -48.44
N LYS A 42 33.11 20.47 -49.18
CA LYS A 42 34.43 19.82 -49.22
C LYS A 42 35.04 19.64 -47.83
N THR A 43 34.92 20.67 -46.97
CA THR A 43 35.39 20.61 -45.58
C THR A 43 34.64 19.54 -44.76
N VAL A 44 33.33 19.43 -44.93
CA VAL A 44 32.49 18.42 -44.26
C VAL A 44 32.81 17.01 -44.77
N VAL A 45 32.97 16.86 -46.09
CA VAL A 45 33.32 15.59 -46.74
C VAL A 45 34.70 15.11 -46.29
N LYS A 46 35.70 15.99 -46.27
CA LYS A 46 37.03 15.69 -45.75
C LYS A 46 37.01 15.27 -44.28
N ARG A 47 36.17 15.92 -43.47
CA ARG A 47 36.05 15.60 -42.04
C ARG A 47 35.36 14.27 -41.75
N ILE A 48 34.32 13.93 -42.51
CA ILE A 48 33.47 12.76 -42.22
C ILE A 48 33.88 11.54 -43.03
N ALA A 49 34.19 11.71 -44.32
CA ALA A 49 34.57 10.64 -45.24
C ALA A 49 36.09 10.56 -45.49
N GLY A 50 36.88 11.55 -45.05
CA GLY A 50 38.34 11.54 -45.23
C GLY A 50 38.80 11.82 -46.67
N ARG A 51 37.90 12.30 -47.54
CA ARG A 51 38.14 12.54 -48.98
C ARG A 51 38.11 14.04 -49.30
N ASP A 52 38.94 14.46 -50.25
CA ASP A 52 39.01 15.86 -50.71
C ASP A 52 37.99 16.18 -51.83
N ASP A 53 37.58 15.16 -52.58
CA ASP A 53 36.59 15.28 -53.67
C ASP A 53 35.17 14.97 -53.19
N VAL A 54 34.21 15.75 -53.68
CA VAL A 54 32.78 15.53 -53.44
C VAL A 54 32.26 14.60 -54.54
N ASP A 55 32.48 13.30 -54.37
CA ASP A 55 31.99 12.23 -55.25
C ASP A 55 30.83 11.44 -54.63
N GLU A 56 30.12 10.65 -55.44
CA GLU A 56 28.97 9.84 -55.01
C GLU A 56 29.35 8.88 -53.87
N ALA A 57 30.55 8.31 -53.92
CA ALA A 57 31.08 7.44 -52.87
C ALA A 57 31.34 8.19 -51.55
N ALA A 58 31.82 9.43 -51.59
CA ALA A 58 31.98 10.26 -50.39
C ALA A 58 30.62 10.62 -49.76
N LEU A 59 29.60 10.91 -50.57
CA LEU A 59 28.24 11.16 -50.07
C LEU A 59 27.61 9.89 -49.48
N GLN A 60 27.87 8.72 -50.05
CA GLN A 60 27.38 7.44 -49.53
C GLN A 60 27.99 7.09 -48.16
N VAL A 61 29.30 7.29 -47.97
CA VAL A 61 29.96 7.09 -46.65
C VAL A 61 29.38 8.03 -45.58
N ILE A 62 29.03 9.24 -45.96
CA ILE A 62 28.39 10.22 -45.06
C ILE A 62 26.98 9.76 -44.70
N ALA A 63 26.18 9.32 -45.67
CA ALA A 63 24.84 8.79 -45.46
C ALA A 63 24.86 7.57 -44.53
N GLU A 64 25.73 6.58 -44.79
CA GLU A 64 25.88 5.38 -43.96
C GLU A 64 26.27 5.74 -42.51
N LYS A 65 27.18 6.70 -42.31
CA LYS A 65 27.55 7.18 -40.97
C LYS A 65 26.39 7.87 -40.27
N PHE A 66 25.59 8.67 -40.97
CA PHE A 66 24.41 9.31 -40.38
C PHE A 66 23.34 8.29 -40.00
N GLU A 67 23.08 7.28 -40.84
CA GLU A 67 22.15 6.20 -40.53
C GLU A 67 22.63 5.36 -39.32
N GLN A 68 23.93 5.06 -39.24
CA GLN A 68 24.52 4.41 -38.08
C GLN A 68 24.39 5.27 -36.81
N GLN A 69 24.62 6.58 -36.89
CA GLN A 69 24.44 7.47 -35.74
C GLN A 69 22.97 7.58 -35.33
N GLU A 70 22.04 7.61 -36.29
CA GLU A 70 20.60 7.66 -36.01
C GLU A 70 20.12 6.37 -35.33
N THR A 71 20.60 5.20 -35.79
CA THR A 71 20.27 3.91 -35.15
C THR A 71 20.85 3.80 -33.74
N ILE A 72 22.10 4.25 -33.53
CA ILE A 72 22.71 4.33 -32.18
C ILE A 72 21.89 5.27 -31.30
N ALA A 73 21.56 6.47 -31.76
CA ALA A 73 20.77 7.44 -31.01
C ALA A 73 19.38 6.90 -30.64
N LYS A 74 18.69 6.22 -31.58
CA LYS A 74 17.40 5.57 -31.33
C LYS A 74 17.51 4.48 -30.27
N SER A 75 18.51 3.61 -30.36
CA SER A 75 18.72 2.54 -29.37
C SER A 75 19.09 3.10 -27.99
N ALA A 76 19.91 4.14 -27.92
CA ALA A 76 20.25 4.84 -26.69
C ALA A 76 19.02 5.48 -26.04
N LEU A 77 18.15 6.12 -26.83
CA LEU A 77 16.90 6.70 -26.35
C LEU A 77 15.95 5.63 -25.79
N GLN A 78 15.79 4.50 -26.50
CA GLN A 78 14.98 3.38 -26.04
C GLN A 78 15.52 2.79 -24.73
N ASN A 79 16.83 2.61 -24.61
CA ASN A 79 17.46 2.12 -23.40
C ASN A 79 17.31 3.11 -22.24
N ALA A 80 17.51 4.41 -22.48
CA ALA A 80 17.31 5.44 -21.47
C ALA A 80 15.85 5.46 -20.96
N SER A 81 14.88 5.33 -21.86
CA SER A 81 13.46 5.25 -21.48
C SER A 81 13.14 3.99 -20.66
N LYS A 82 13.69 2.83 -21.01
CA LYS A 82 13.54 1.60 -20.22
C LYS A 82 14.15 1.75 -18.82
N LEU A 83 15.37 2.24 -18.74
CA LEU A 83 16.06 2.47 -17.46
C LEU A 83 15.32 3.50 -16.60
N GLN A 84 14.72 4.51 -17.20
CA GLN A 84 13.89 5.47 -16.49
C GLN A 84 12.65 4.79 -15.89
N GLY A 85 11.94 3.95 -16.66
CA GLY A 85 10.78 3.21 -16.14
C GLY A 85 11.13 2.21 -15.03
N GLU A 86 12.28 1.53 -15.15
CA GLU A 86 12.78 0.65 -14.09
C GLU A 86 13.18 1.44 -12.84
N ARG A 87 13.80 2.61 -13.01
CA ARG A 87 14.15 3.50 -11.90
C ARG A 87 12.91 3.99 -11.17
N GLU A 88 11.88 4.45 -11.87
CA GLU A 88 10.61 4.88 -11.28
C GLU A 88 9.98 3.74 -10.47
N ARG A 89 9.94 2.51 -11.03
CA ARG A 89 9.44 1.33 -10.32
C ARG A 89 10.25 1.00 -9.06
N LEU A 90 11.58 1.09 -9.12
CA LEU A 90 12.45 0.84 -7.97
C LEU A 90 12.29 1.95 -6.91
N GLU A 91 12.14 3.21 -7.31
CA GLU A 91 11.86 4.31 -6.40
C GLU A 91 10.53 4.09 -5.67
N ASP A 92 9.49 3.65 -6.36
CA ASP A 92 8.19 3.27 -5.75
C ASP A 92 8.35 2.11 -4.74
N GLN A 93 9.11 1.07 -5.10
CA GLN A 93 9.40 -0.05 -4.21
C GLN A 93 10.20 0.39 -2.97
N VAL A 94 11.17 1.29 -3.12
CA VAL A 94 11.93 1.84 -2.00
C VAL A 94 11.03 2.63 -1.06
N VAL A 95 10.10 3.43 -1.60
CA VAL A 95 9.12 4.17 -0.79
C VAL A 95 8.23 3.19 -0.01
N GLU A 96 7.75 2.13 -0.64
CA GLU A 96 6.90 1.14 0.01
C GLU A 96 7.66 0.33 1.08
N LEU A 97 8.89 -0.12 0.79
CA LEU A 97 9.72 -0.83 1.75
C LEU A 97 10.11 0.06 2.95
N ARG A 98 10.41 1.35 2.71
CA ARG A 98 10.69 2.29 3.81
C ARG A 98 9.48 2.47 4.72
N LYS A 99 8.29 2.61 4.12
CA LYS A 99 7.04 2.56 4.86
C LYS A 99 7.05 1.27 5.68
N GLN A 100 7.11 0.09 5.05
CA GLN A 100 7.10 -1.23 5.72
C GLN A 100 8.01 -1.27 6.95
N LEU A 101 9.27 -0.87 6.79
CA LEU A 101 10.25 -0.81 7.87
C LEU A 101 9.84 0.10 9.03
N GLU A 102 9.33 1.31 8.76
CA GLU A 102 8.94 2.26 9.81
C GLU A 102 7.82 1.72 10.72
N ALA A 103 6.83 0.98 10.19
CA ALA A 103 5.81 0.41 11.07
C ALA A 103 6.28 -0.84 11.80
N GLU A 104 7.13 -1.68 11.20
CA GLU A 104 7.76 -2.79 11.93
C GLU A 104 8.57 -2.27 13.13
N GLN A 105 9.31 -1.18 12.93
CA GLN A 105 10.03 -0.50 14.00
C GLN A 105 9.08 0.04 15.09
N PHE A 106 7.94 0.60 14.67
CA PHE A 106 6.92 1.08 15.60
C PHE A 106 6.29 -0.07 16.41
N GLU A 107 5.88 -1.16 15.76
CA GLU A 107 5.31 -2.34 16.44
C GLU A 107 6.32 -2.97 17.40
N ARG A 108 7.58 -3.10 16.98
CA ARG A 108 8.68 -3.55 17.86
C ARG A 108 8.85 -2.65 19.07
N THR A 109 8.75 -1.33 18.89
CA THR A 109 8.86 -0.37 20.00
C THR A 109 7.72 -0.56 20.99
N LEU A 110 6.49 -0.78 20.52
CA LEU A 110 5.34 -1.07 21.39
C LEU A 110 5.53 -2.40 22.16
N ALA A 111 5.98 -3.45 21.48
CA ALA A 111 6.26 -4.74 22.12
C ALA A 111 7.36 -4.63 23.19
N ASP A 112 8.42 -3.88 22.89
CA ASP A 112 9.50 -3.62 23.83
C ASP A 112 9.07 -2.79 25.06
N LEU A 113 8.14 -1.85 24.89
CA LEU A 113 7.55 -1.12 26.01
C LEU A 113 6.70 -2.05 26.88
N ALA A 114 5.83 -2.85 26.27
CA ALA A 114 4.99 -3.81 26.97
C ALA A 114 5.83 -4.84 27.76
N ARG A 115 6.89 -5.38 27.15
CA ARG A 115 7.84 -6.29 27.81
C ARG A 115 8.51 -5.63 29.01
N ARG A 116 9.03 -4.41 28.87
CA ARG A 116 9.66 -3.69 29.99
C ARG A 116 8.69 -3.43 31.14
N ASP A 117 7.44 -3.11 30.85
CA ASP A 117 6.43 -2.89 31.89
C ASP A 117 5.99 -4.19 32.56
N ALA A 118 5.90 -5.29 31.81
CA ALA A 118 5.70 -6.63 32.37
C ALA A 118 6.86 -7.01 33.30
N GLU A 119 8.12 -6.83 32.89
CA GLU A 119 9.30 -7.09 33.73
C GLU A 119 9.32 -6.26 35.02
N LYS A 120 8.95 -4.97 34.95
CA LYS A 120 8.83 -4.12 36.14
C LYS A 120 7.74 -4.62 37.08
N LYS A 121 6.59 -5.05 36.55
CA LYS A 121 5.49 -5.62 37.34
C LYS A 121 5.92 -6.93 38.00
N THR A 122 6.52 -7.85 37.25
CA THR A 122 7.06 -9.11 37.78
C THR A 122 8.04 -8.86 38.92
N ARG A 123 9.02 -7.96 38.72
CA ARG A 123 9.98 -7.60 39.78
C ARG A 123 9.31 -6.98 41.01
N SER A 124 8.28 -6.17 40.81
CA SER A 124 7.52 -5.54 41.90
C SER A 124 6.71 -6.58 42.67
N LEU A 125 6.10 -7.54 41.97
CA LEU A 125 5.37 -8.68 42.56
C LEU A 125 6.31 -9.61 43.32
N GLU A 126 7.48 -9.93 42.77
CA GLU A 126 8.52 -10.73 43.43
C GLU A 126 9.00 -10.07 44.72
N ARG A 127 9.28 -8.76 44.68
CA ARG A 127 9.65 -8.00 45.88
C ARG A 127 8.54 -8.01 46.93
N TRP A 128 7.31 -7.71 46.50
CA TRP A 128 6.15 -7.71 47.39
C TRP A 128 5.90 -9.09 48.01
N ARG A 129 6.12 -10.19 47.28
CA ARG A 129 6.06 -11.56 47.81
C ARG A 129 7.18 -11.83 48.82
N ALA A 130 8.40 -11.35 48.58
CA ALA A 130 9.54 -11.58 49.47
C ALA A 130 9.39 -10.88 50.84
N GLU A 131 8.67 -9.76 50.87
CA GLU A 131 8.40 -8.98 52.09
C GLU A 131 7.27 -9.58 52.96
N ARG A 132 6.53 -10.57 52.43
CA ARG A 132 5.42 -11.21 53.15
C ARG A 132 5.90 -12.25 54.17
N PRO A 133 5.42 -12.22 55.42
CA PRO A 133 5.77 -13.21 56.45
C PRO A 133 5.18 -14.59 56.14
N ASP A 134 4.05 -14.64 55.45
CA ASP A 134 3.43 -15.79 54.82
C ASP A 134 4.14 -16.13 53.50
N ARG A 135 5.19 -16.95 53.57
CA ARG A 135 5.93 -17.45 52.39
C ARG A 135 5.07 -18.42 51.59
N PHE A 136 4.15 -17.91 50.79
CA PHE A 136 3.48 -18.71 49.77
C PHE A 136 4.48 -19.04 48.65
N SER A 137 4.69 -20.33 48.38
CA SER A 137 5.39 -20.78 47.18
C SER A 137 4.45 -20.60 45.99
N TYR A 138 4.89 -19.86 44.98
CA TYR A 138 4.22 -19.89 43.69
C TYR A 138 4.30 -21.32 43.16
N VAL A 139 3.15 -21.95 42.99
CA VAL A 139 3.02 -23.19 42.22
C VAL A 139 2.59 -22.73 40.84
N GLU A 140 3.43 -23.01 39.84
CA GLU A 140 3.04 -22.82 38.46
C GLU A 140 1.85 -23.74 38.19
N GLU A 141 0.67 -23.14 38.01
CA GLU A 141 -0.50 -23.89 37.60
C GLU A 141 -0.24 -24.40 36.18
N ALA A 142 -0.56 -25.67 35.93
CA ALA A 142 -0.44 -26.22 34.60
C ALA A 142 -1.26 -25.36 33.64
N GLU A 143 -0.66 -24.96 32.53
CA GLU A 143 -1.32 -24.15 31.52
C GLU A 143 -2.63 -24.83 31.12
N ASN A 144 -3.74 -24.12 31.34
CA ASN A 144 -5.04 -24.65 30.99
C ASN A 144 -5.08 -24.88 29.47
N SER A 145 -5.50 -26.06 29.03
CA SER A 145 -5.51 -26.41 27.60
C SER A 145 -6.29 -25.41 26.74
N TRP A 146 -7.31 -24.76 27.31
CA TRP A 146 -8.11 -23.74 26.63
C TRP A 146 -7.40 -22.38 26.50
N GLU A 147 -6.32 -22.12 27.25
CA GLU A 147 -5.52 -20.89 27.16
C GLU A 147 -4.40 -20.99 26.13
N SER A 148 -4.07 -22.20 25.66
CA SER A 148 -3.02 -22.42 24.67
C SER A 148 -3.26 -21.65 23.37
N GLU A 149 -2.19 -21.20 22.72
CA GLU A 149 -2.28 -20.50 21.43
C GLU A 149 -2.67 -21.48 20.31
N PRO A 150 -3.67 -21.15 19.47
CA PRO A 150 -4.00 -21.94 18.28
C PRO A 150 -2.97 -21.71 17.18
N GLY A 151 -2.70 -22.75 16.40
CA GLY A 151 -1.79 -22.69 15.25
C GLY A 151 -2.42 -22.06 14.01
N SER A 152 -3.75 -21.99 13.94
CA SER A 152 -4.47 -21.45 12.78
C SER A 152 -5.83 -20.86 13.15
N VAL A 153 -6.41 -20.03 12.27
CA VAL A 153 -7.75 -19.47 12.45
C VAL A 153 -8.80 -20.58 12.31
N THR A 154 -8.57 -21.58 11.47
CA THR A 154 -9.48 -22.74 11.38
C THR A 154 -9.57 -23.48 12.71
N GLU A 155 -8.44 -23.63 13.42
CA GLU A 155 -8.44 -24.19 14.78
C GLU A 155 -9.28 -23.34 15.75
N ILE A 156 -9.26 -22.01 15.66
CA ILE A 156 -10.15 -21.15 16.48
C ILE A 156 -11.62 -21.50 16.24
N ILE A 157 -12.02 -21.71 14.98
CA ILE A 157 -13.41 -22.05 14.66
C ILE A 157 -13.77 -23.41 15.26
N GLU A 158 -12.88 -24.41 15.16
CA GLU A 158 -13.07 -25.70 15.81
C GLU A 158 -13.26 -25.55 17.32
N ARG A 159 -12.37 -24.79 17.99
CA ARG A 159 -12.46 -24.50 19.43
C ARG A 159 -13.77 -23.79 19.80
N LEU A 160 -14.25 -22.87 18.96
CA LEU A 160 -15.53 -22.17 19.16
C LEU A 160 -16.78 -23.02 18.87
N THR A 161 -16.59 -24.26 18.40
CA THR A 161 -17.69 -25.22 18.20
C THR A 161 -17.63 -26.41 19.16
N ASP A 162 -16.48 -26.67 19.78
CA ASP A 162 -16.29 -27.72 20.76
C ASP A 162 -16.68 -27.28 22.17
N ARG A 163 -17.97 -27.47 22.50
CA ARG A 163 -18.51 -27.18 23.84
C ARG A 163 -17.95 -28.05 24.96
N GLU A 164 -17.44 -29.23 24.66
CA GLU A 164 -16.93 -30.13 25.72
C GLU A 164 -15.58 -29.64 26.24
N ARG A 165 -14.71 -29.17 25.34
CA ARG A 165 -13.36 -28.72 25.70
C ARG A 165 -13.27 -27.23 26.03
N PHE A 166 -14.12 -26.40 25.43
CA PHE A 166 -14.04 -24.94 25.52
C PHE A 166 -15.28 -24.29 26.14
N SER A 167 -16.03 -25.00 26.98
CA SER A 167 -17.19 -24.46 27.73
C SER A 167 -16.87 -23.14 28.45
N TYR A 168 -15.70 -23.03 29.08
CA TYR A 168 -15.24 -21.81 29.76
C TYR A 168 -15.23 -20.55 28.89
N VAL A 169 -15.04 -20.71 27.57
CA VAL A 169 -15.12 -19.62 26.59
C VAL A 169 -16.55 -19.53 26.04
N LEU A 170 -17.18 -20.67 25.71
CA LEU A 170 -18.47 -20.77 25.03
C LEU A 170 -19.70 -20.48 25.90
N ASP A 171 -19.52 -20.36 27.21
CA ASP A 171 -20.52 -19.84 28.13
C ASP A 171 -20.76 -18.34 27.90
N TYR A 172 -19.72 -17.61 27.47
CA TYR A 172 -19.76 -16.17 27.24
C TYR A 172 -19.68 -15.78 25.76
N ILE A 173 -19.02 -16.58 24.93
CA ILE A 173 -18.74 -16.28 23.52
C ILE A 173 -19.53 -17.21 22.60
N GLU A 174 -20.09 -16.67 21.53
CA GLU A 174 -20.79 -17.46 20.51
C GLU A 174 -20.44 -17.01 19.08
N LEU A 175 -20.04 -17.95 18.23
CA LEU A 175 -19.81 -17.70 16.81
C LEU A 175 -21.12 -17.89 16.02
N THR A 176 -21.55 -16.89 15.26
CA THR A 176 -22.89 -16.93 14.64
C THR A 176 -22.96 -17.53 13.24
N ASP A 177 -21.93 -17.37 12.41
CA ASP A 177 -21.89 -17.84 11.01
C ASP A 177 -20.73 -18.83 10.79
N VAL A 178 -20.82 -20.01 11.43
CA VAL A 178 -19.74 -21.02 11.45
C VAL A 178 -19.31 -21.41 10.04
N SER A 179 -20.26 -21.70 9.15
CA SER A 179 -19.95 -22.13 7.77
C SER A 179 -19.11 -21.11 7.02
N LYS A 180 -19.50 -19.82 7.05
CA LYS A 180 -18.70 -18.78 6.39
C LYS A 180 -17.43 -18.41 7.15
N ALA A 181 -17.38 -18.68 8.46
CA ALA A 181 -16.16 -18.46 9.24
C ALA A 181 -15.07 -19.45 8.81
N ILE A 182 -15.41 -20.72 8.54
CA ILE A 182 -14.48 -21.72 8.01
C ILE A 182 -13.89 -21.26 6.67
N ASP A 183 -14.75 -20.89 5.71
CA ASP A 183 -14.30 -20.45 4.37
C ASP A 183 -13.34 -19.24 4.42
N ARG A 184 -13.47 -18.39 5.44
CA ARG A 184 -12.62 -17.21 5.64
C ARG A 184 -11.36 -17.53 6.43
N ALA A 185 -11.45 -18.47 7.37
CA ALA A 185 -10.31 -18.94 8.15
C ALA A 185 -9.26 -19.55 7.21
N ASP A 186 -9.67 -20.40 6.27
CA ASP A 186 -8.77 -20.98 5.27
C ASP A 186 -8.03 -19.92 4.44
N GLN A 187 -8.71 -18.81 4.10
CA GLN A 187 -8.09 -17.70 3.36
C GLN A 187 -7.04 -16.96 4.20
N ILE A 188 -7.27 -16.82 5.51
CA ILE A 188 -6.31 -16.19 6.42
C ILE A 188 -5.12 -17.12 6.62
N ASP A 189 -5.36 -18.40 6.89
CA ASP A 189 -4.33 -19.40 7.16
C ASP A 189 -3.41 -19.61 5.96
N ALA A 190 -3.94 -19.48 4.73
CA ALA A 190 -3.12 -19.50 3.51
C ALA A 190 -2.14 -18.34 3.39
N VAL A 191 -2.47 -17.17 3.97
CA VAL A 191 -1.63 -15.96 3.94
C VAL A 191 -0.70 -15.87 5.15
N ASP A 192 -1.08 -16.48 6.28
CA ASP A 192 -0.33 -16.48 7.53
C ASP A 192 -0.07 -17.91 8.03
N PRO A 193 0.88 -18.64 7.41
CA PRO A 193 1.22 -20.01 7.79
C PRO A 193 1.90 -20.09 9.17
N ASN A 194 2.30 -18.96 9.75
CA ASN A 194 2.96 -18.90 11.06
C ASN A 194 1.96 -18.76 12.22
N GLY A 195 0.66 -18.56 11.94
CA GLY A 195 -0.38 -18.47 12.96
C GLY A 195 -0.37 -17.16 13.77
N THR A 196 0.26 -16.10 13.27
CA THR A 196 0.34 -14.80 13.96
C THR A 196 -1.05 -14.19 14.18
N TYR A 197 -1.91 -14.23 13.18
CA TYR A 197 -3.30 -13.79 13.24
C TYR A 197 -4.15 -14.71 14.11
N ALA A 198 -3.87 -16.02 14.10
CA ALA A 198 -4.55 -16.97 14.96
C ALA A 198 -4.30 -16.66 16.45
N ALA A 199 -3.03 -16.51 16.83
CA ALA A 199 -2.66 -16.12 18.20
C ALA A 199 -3.32 -14.80 18.62
N ALA A 200 -3.29 -13.78 17.76
CA ALA A 200 -3.90 -12.48 18.05
C ALA A 200 -5.44 -12.55 18.20
N PHE A 201 -6.14 -13.25 17.30
CA PHE A 201 -7.60 -13.40 17.42
C PHE A 201 -8.00 -14.21 18.64
N TRP A 202 -7.23 -15.24 18.99
CA TRP A 202 -7.47 -15.99 20.21
C TRP A 202 -7.31 -15.12 21.45
N GLU A 203 -6.24 -14.32 21.54
CA GLU A 203 -6.06 -13.34 22.61
C GLU A 203 -7.30 -12.43 22.73
N TYR A 204 -7.82 -11.92 21.61
CA TYR A 204 -9.00 -11.05 21.62
C TYR A 204 -10.27 -11.78 22.08
N ILE A 205 -10.44 -13.05 21.74
CA ILE A 205 -11.55 -13.88 22.23
C ILE A 205 -11.45 -14.05 23.76
N LEU A 206 -10.26 -14.32 24.29
CA LEU A 206 -10.04 -14.44 25.72
C LEU A 206 -10.28 -13.10 26.46
N VAL A 207 -9.88 -11.98 25.84
CA VAL A 207 -10.18 -10.62 26.34
C VAL A 207 -11.69 -10.37 26.36
N LEU A 208 -12.43 -10.73 25.31
CA LEU A 208 -13.88 -10.60 25.27
C LEU A 208 -14.56 -11.43 26.37
N ARG A 209 -14.08 -12.65 26.59
CA ARG A 209 -14.57 -13.52 27.67
C ARG A 209 -14.35 -12.89 29.04
N ASP A 210 -13.14 -12.41 29.32
CA ASP A 210 -12.83 -11.78 30.62
C ASP A 210 -13.60 -10.47 30.81
N TYR A 211 -13.81 -9.71 29.74
CA TYR A 211 -14.69 -8.54 29.76
C TYR A 211 -16.14 -8.91 30.09
N ALA A 212 -16.68 -9.98 29.49
CA ALA A 212 -18.03 -10.46 29.78
C ALA A 212 -18.15 -10.87 31.26
N VAL A 213 -17.19 -11.64 31.78
CA VAL A 213 -17.14 -12.02 33.19
C VAL A 213 -17.11 -10.80 34.09
N GLU A 214 -16.24 -9.83 33.81
CA GLU A 214 -16.13 -8.62 34.63
C GLU A 214 -17.43 -7.80 34.65
N CYS A 215 -18.14 -7.71 33.52
CA CYS A 215 -19.45 -7.05 33.46
C CYS A 215 -20.52 -7.81 34.27
N LEU A 216 -20.51 -9.14 34.17
CA LEU A 216 -21.59 -10.00 34.65
C LEU A 216 -21.44 -10.45 36.10
N GLU A 217 -20.21 -10.55 36.61
CA GLU A 217 -19.85 -11.04 37.94
C GLU A 217 -19.29 -9.93 38.84
N SER A 218 -18.46 -9.04 38.28
CA SER A 218 -17.82 -7.93 39.01
C SER A 218 -18.57 -6.60 38.88
N ASN A 219 -19.72 -6.58 38.18
CA ASN A 219 -20.59 -5.43 37.98
C ASN A 219 -19.88 -4.22 37.32
N PHE A 220 -18.93 -4.49 36.41
CA PHE A 220 -18.32 -3.43 35.62
C PHE A 220 -19.33 -2.81 34.65
N SER A 221 -19.35 -1.48 34.61
CA SER A 221 -20.22 -0.70 33.72
C SER A 221 -19.36 0.07 32.72
N GLY A 222 -19.40 -0.35 31.45
CA GLY A 222 -18.70 0.33 30.37
C GLY A 222 -18.53 -0.56 29.14
N ASN A 223 -18.11 0.04 28.04
CA ASN A 223 -17.77 -0.72 26.83
C ASN A 223 -16.37 -1.36 26.95
N LEU A 224 -16.05 -2.28 26.05
CA LEU A 224 -14.76 -2.96 26.02
C LEU A 224 -13.56 -2.00 25.92
N HIS A 225 -13.70 -0.88 25.21
CA HIS A 225 -12.62 0.10 25.09
C HIS A 225 -12.28 0.74 26.44
N MET A 226 -13.29 1.02 27.27
CA MET A 226 -13.11 1.48 28.64
C MET A 226 -12.48 0.41 29.53
N TYR A 227 -12.89 -0.86 29.36
CA TYR A 227 -12.30 -1.99 30.08
C TYR A 227 -10.79 -2.12 29.79
N LEU A 228 -10.39 -2.02 28.51
CA LEU A 228 -8.98 -2.08 28.11
C LEU A 228 -8.14 -0.93 28.67
N GLY A 229 -8.73 0.26 28.82
CA GLY A 229 -8.08 1.43 29.42
C GLY A 229 -8.11 1.47 30.95
N SER A 230 -8.89 0.61 31.60
CA SER A 230 -9.05 0.64 33.06
C SER A 230 -7.80 0.11 33.76
N SER A 231 -7.37 0.76 34.84
CA SER A 231 -6.31 0.25 35.72
C SER A 231 -6.83 -0.59 36.88
N THR A 232 -8.14 -0.54 37.17
CA THR A 232 -8.75 -1.21 38.32
C THR A 232 -9.18 -2.64 38.04
N VAL A 233 -9.38 -2.96 36.76
CA VAL A 233 -9.82 -4.28 36.31
C VAL A 233 -8.62 -5.20 36.09
N VAL A 234 -8.73 -6.45 36.57
CA VAL A 234 -7.64 -7.43 36.63
C VAL A 234 -7.59 -8.37 35.41
N GLY A 235 -8.70 -8.53 34.68
CA GLY A 235 -8.77 -9.45 33.54
C GLY A 235 -7.82 -9.14 32.38
N ARG A 236 -7.73 -10.06 31.41
CA ARG A 236 -6.83 -9.94 30.23
C ARG A 236 -7.09 -8.66 29.45
N LYS A 237 -6.02 -8.08 28.90
CA LYS A 237 -6.05 -6.87 28.09
C LYS A 237 -5.12 -7.01 26.90
N CYS A 238 -5.59 -6.55 25.75
CA CYS A 238 -4.76 -6.32 24.58
C CYS A 238 -4.42 -4.81 24.44
N PRO A 239 -3.45 -4.44 23.60
CA PRO A 239 -3.19 -3.03 23.31
C PRO A 239 -4.44 -2.33 22.78
N ILE A 240 -4.77 -1.17 23.35
CA ILE A 240 -6.01 -0.43 23.01
C ILE A 240 -6.10 -0.06 21.52
N GLN A 241 -4.95 0.09 20.85
CA GLN A 241 -4.85 0.37 19.42
C GLN A 241 -5.23 -0.82 18.52
N ARG A 242 -5.39 -2.02 19.06
CA ARG A 242 -5.90 -3.19 18.33
C ARG A 242 -7.43 -3.25 18.33
N HIS A 243 -8.09 -2.52 19.22
CA HIS A 243 -9.55 -2.42 19.29
C HIS A 243 -10.06 -1.14 18.61
N ARG A 244 -11.19 -1.26 17.91
CA ARG A 244 -11.96 -0.12 17.39
C ARG A 244 -13.36 -0.20 17.99
N PRO A 245 -13.76 0.78 18.84
CA PRO A 245 -15.09 0.75 19.44
C PRO A 245 -16.20 1.03 18.44
N ASN A 246 -15.87 1.66 17.30
CA ASN A 246 -16.83 2.00 16.26
C ASN A 246 -16.19 1.99 14.87
N GLU A 247 -17.04 1.94 13.85
CA GLU A 247 -16.67 2.12 12.44
C GLU A 247 -16.63 3.60 12.06
N SER A 248 -15.88 3.93 11.00
CA SER A 248 -15.81 5.32 10.52
C SER A 248 -17.17 5.84 10.04
N ASP A 249 -17.42 7.15 10.16
CA ASP A 249 -18.66 7.79 9.68
C ASP A 249 -18.91 7.51 8.19
N SER A 250 -17.85 7.42 7.38
CA SER A 250 -17.95 7.10 5.96
C SER A 250 -18.55 5.71 5.68
N VAL A 251 -18.23 4.73 6.53
CA VAL A 251 -18.76 3.36 6.46
C VAL A 251 -20.21 3.33 6.94
N GLN A 252 -20.51 4.06 8.02
CA GLN A 252 -21.85 4.09 8.61
C GLN A 252 -22.88 4.74 7.67
N ASN A 253 -22.48 5.80 6.97
CA ASN A 253 -23.34 6.54 6.05
C ASN A 253 -23.49 5.86 4.67
N ASN A 254 -22.65 4.85 4.36
CA ASN A 254 -22.74 4.12 3.10
C ASN A 254 -23.49 2.80 3.29
N SER A 255 -24.70 2.72 2.71
CA SER A 255 -25.60 1.56 2.85
C SER A 255 -24.98 0.23 2.41
N ARG A 256 -24.11 0.23 1.39
CA ARG A 256 -23.39 -0.97 0.94
C ARG A 256 -22.36 -1.42 1.97
N MET A 257 -21.50 -0.51 2.44
CA MET A 257 -20.46 -0.82 3.43
C MET A 257 -21.05 -1.20 4.79
N ARG A 258 -22.16 -0.58 5.17
CA ARG A 258 -22.92 -0.92 6.38
C ARG A 258 -23.49 -2.35 6.31
N ARG A 259 -23.99 -2.76 5.14
CA ARG A 259 -24.52 -4.11 4.92
C ARG A 259 -23.43 -5.19 5.03
N GLU A 260 -22.20 -4.90 4.59
CA GLU A 260 -21.08 -5.83 4.74
C GLU A 260 -20.70 -6.11 6.20
N ARG A 261 -21.00 -5.16 7.10
CA ARG A 261 -20.79 -5.27 8.55
C ARG A 261 -22.06 -5.65 9.32
N THR A 262 -23.08 -6.10 8.58
CA THR A 262 -24.33 -6.61 9.14
C THR A 262 -24.30 -8.12 9.09
N PHE A 263 -24.08 -8.75 10.24
CA PHE A 263 -23.85 -10.19 10.37
C PHE A 263 -25.08 -10.89 10.94
N PRO A 264 -25.28 -12.19 10.61
CA PRO A 264 -26.36 -12.96 11.20
C PRO A 264 -26.17 -13.11 12.71
N VAL A 265 -27.29 -13.10 13.43
CA VAL A 265 -27.38 -13.39 14.86
C VAL A 265 -28.65 -14.21 15.11
N PRO A 266 -28.75 -14.98 16.20
CA PRO A 266 -29.99 -15.65 16.55
C PRO A 266 -31.17 -14.67 16.71
N THR A 267 -32.37 -15.10 16.34
CA THR A 267 -33.57 -14.23 16.34
C THR A 267 -34.01 -13.78 17.73
N TYR A 268 -33.57 -14.48 18.79
CA TYR A 268 -33.79 -14.08 20.18
C TYR A 268 -32.84 -12.96 20.65
N VAL A 269 -31.75 -12.71 19.91
CA VAL A 269 -30.85 -11.56 20.12
C VAL A 269 -31.43 -10.33 19.43
N GLU A 270 -31.79 -10.47 18.16
CA GLU A 270 -32.36 -9.41 17.33
C GLU A 270 -33.42 -10.01 16.40
N ALA A 271 -34.64 -9.46 16.41
CA ALA A 271 -35.79 -10.06 15.74
C ALA A 271 -35.59 -10.20 14.22
N SER A 272 -34.80 -9.31 13.60
CA SER A 272 -34.46 -9.39 12.18
C SER A 272 -33.49 -10.52 11.81
N GLY A 273 -32.88 -11.19 12.81
CA GLY A 273 -31.87 -12.23 12.65
C GLY A 273 -30.50 -11.72 12.17
N LYS A 274 -30.29 -10.40 12.15
CA LYS A 274 -29.03 -9.77 11.75
C LYS A 274 -28.77 -8.49 12.53
N ILE A 275 -27.51 -8.19 12.82
CA ILE A 275 -27.13 -6.96 13.50
C ILE A 275 -25.95 -6.28 12.83
N PHE A 276 -25.95 -4.95 12.83
CA PHE A 276 -24.80 -4.16 12.41
C PHE A 276 -23.76 -4.16 13.54
N MET A 277 -22.61 -4.80 13.31
CA MET A 277 -21.51 -4.84 14.27
C MET A 277 -20.46 -3.81 13.85
N ALA A 278 -20.30 -2.75 14.66
CA ALA A 278 -19.29 -1.71 14.39
C ALA A 278 -17.99 -1.94 15.16
N ALA A 279 -18.09 -2.51 16.36
CA ALA A 279 -16.93 -2.81 17.17
C ALA A 279 -16.14 -3.98 16.58
N HIS A 280 -14.82 -3.80 16.48
CA HIS A 280 -13.96 -4.83 15.89
C HIS A 280 -12.52 -4.74 16.39
N PHE A 281 -11.80 -5.84 16.19
CA PHE A 281 -10.38 -5.92 16.38
C PHE A 281 -9.63 -5.98 15.06
N ALA A 282 -8.41 -5.44 15.06
CA ALA A 282 -7.44 -5.53 13.98
C ALA A 282 -6.09 -5.99 14.55
N PRO A 283 -5.55 -7.15 14.12
CA PRO A 283 -4.35 -7.75 14.67
C PRO A 283 -3.08 -6.96 14.35
N THR A 284 -3.06 -6.25 13.22
CA THR A 284 -2.01 -5.27 12.88
C THR A 284 -2.62 -3.90 12.62
N HIS A 285 -1.84 -2.83 12.85
CA HIS A 285 -2.26 -1.46 12.58
C HIS A 285 -2.17 -1.10 11.09
N ARG A 286 -1.45 -1.90 10.29
CA ARG A 286 -0.85 -1.39 9.06
C ARG A 286 -1.37 -2.00 7.77
N ASP A 287 -1.70 -3.29 7.79
CA ASP A 287 -2.14 -3.95 6.59
C ASP A 287 -3.60 -3.57 6.31
N GLN A 288 -3.81 -2.82 5.21
CA GLN A 288 -5.15 -2.50 4.73
C GLN A 288 -5.95 -3.75 4.38
N ASN A 289 -5.29 -4.91 4.25
CA ASN A 289 -5.89 -6.20 4.00
C ASN A 289 -5.85 -7.13 5.21
N ALA A 290 -5.30 -6.68 6.36
CA ALA A 290 -5.27 -7.53 7.56
C ALA A 290 -6.67 -7.95 7.96
N PRO A 291 -6.82 -9.21 8.41
CA PRO A 291 -8.11 -9.71 8.79
C PRO A 291 -8.67 -8.94 9.99
N ARG A 292 -9.99 -8.95 10.13
CA ARG A 292 -10.72 -8.30 11.22
C ARG A 292 -11.61 -9.29 11.94
N MET A 293 -11.84 -9.03 13.22
CA MET A 293 -12.83 -9.73 14.01
C MET A 293 -13.92 -8.76 14.49
N TYR A 294 -15.14 -8.92 14.01
CA TYR A 294 -16.29 -8.12 14.44
C TYR A 294 -17.12 -8.86 15.48
N TYR A 295 -17.60 -8.12 16.48
CA TYR A 295 -18.40 -8.69 17.55
C TYR A 295 -19.56 -7.78 17.98
N TYR A 296 -20.52 -8.37 18.67
CA TYR A 296 -21.62 -7.70 19.34
C TYR A 296 -21.74 -8.22 20.77
N ALA A 297 -21.67 -7.33 21.76
CA ALA A 297 -21.80 -7.70 23.16
C ALA A 297 -23.25 -7.51 23.61
N ASP A 298 -23.97 -8.61 23.85
CA ASP A 298 -25.36 -8.63 24.30
C ASP A 298 -25.44 -9.10 25.76
N LEU A 299 -24.72 -8.40 26.62
CA LEU A 299 -24.53 -8.82 28.02
C LEU A 299 -25.79 -8.62 28.88
N GLU A 300 -26.69 -7.73 28.48
CA GLU A 300 -27.92 -7.42 29.23
C GLU A 300 -29.05 -8.43 28.97
N ASN A 301 -29.20 -8.92 27.74
CA ASN A 301 -30.28 -9.82 27.36
C ASN A 301 -29.85 -11.29 27.41
N THR A 302 -28.82 -11.66 26.63
CA THR A 302 -28.38 -13.06 26.51
C THR A 302 -27.17 -13.40 27.37
N ARG A 303 -26.53 -12.40 27.99
CA ARG A 303 -25.29 -12.54 28.77
C ARG A 303 -24.12 -13.08 27.94
N LYS A 304 -24.14 -12.83 26.63
CA LYS A 304 -23.14 -13.34 25.68
C LYS A 304 -22.57 -12.27 24.77
N ILE A 305 -21.43 -12.58 24.17
CA ILE A 305 -20.82 -11.82 23.10
C ILE A 305 -20.81 -12.69 21.85
N TYR A 306 -21.37 -12.13 20.78
CA TYR A 306 -21.49 -12.79 19.49
C TYR A 306 -20.38 -12.33 18.55
N ILE A 307 -19.59 -13.26 18.04
CA ILE A 307 -18.61 -13.01 16.97
C ILE A 307 -19.31 -13.24 15.65
N GLY A 308 -19.52 -12.15 14.90
CA GLY A 308 -20.22 -12.19 13.61
C GLY A 308 -19.30 -12.41 12.42
N TYR A 309 -18.01 -12.14 12.58
CA TYR A 309 -17.05 -12.18 11.50
C TYR A 309 -15.62 -12.35 12.01
N ILE A 310 -14.90 -13.30 11.41
CA ILE A 310 -13.44 -13.37 11.37
C ILE A 310 -13.10 -13.58 9.89
N GLY A 311 -12.31 -12.69 9.30
CA GLY A 311 -12.06 -12.73 7.87
C GLY A 311 -11.23 -11.57 7.38
N THR A 312 -10.90 -11.58 6.08
CA THR A 312 -10.15 -10.52 5.41
C THR A 312 -10.81 -9.15 5.56
N HIS A 313 -10.07 -8.09 5.29
CA HIS A 313 -10.58 -6.74 5.45
C HIS A 313 -11.79 -6.46 4.50
N LEU A 314 -12.93 -6.03 5.05
CA LEU A 314 -14.13 -5.64 4.29
C LEU A 314 -13.96 -4.31 3.52
N THR A 315 -14.73 -4.07 2.45
CA THR A 315 -14.53 -2.88 1.60
C THR A 315 -14.59 -1.58 2.41
N ASN A 316 -13.65 -0.66 2.11
CA ASN A 316 -13.58 0.69 2.68
C ASN A 316 -13.38 1.73 1.55
N THR A 317 -13.27 3.01 1.89
CA THR A 317 -13.10 4.11 0.92
C THR A 317 -11.71 4.19 0.26
N ARG A 318 -10.75 3.35 0.68
CA ARG A 318 -9.35 3.35 0.24
C ARG A 318 -8.95 2.11 -0.55
N THR A 319 -9.62 0.98 -0.38
CA THR A 319 -9.45 -0.24 -1.18
C THR A 319 -10.63 -0.40 -2.13
N ASN A 320 -10.45 0.09 -3.36
CA ASN A 320 -11.26 -0.21 -4.54
C ASN A 320 -10.34 -0.51 -5.71
#